data_AF-A0A2T1BX41-F1
#
_entry.id   AF-A0A2T1BX41-F1
#
_cell.length_a   1.000
_cell.length_b   1.000
_cell.length_c   1.000
_cell.angle_alpha   90.00
_cell.angle_beta   90.00
_cell.angle_gamma   90.00
#
_symmetry.space_group_name_H-M   'P 1'
#
loop_
_entity.id
_entity.type
_entity.pdbx_description
1 polymer ?
#
loop_
_entity_poly.entity_id
_entity_poly.type
_entity_poly.pdbx_seq_one_letter_code
_entity_poly.pdbx_strand_id
1 'polypeptide(L)'
;MPTYLIGMFAPWFAVLIKDPTAWSTWTSFAGKSPSGNGFDILLCAAGAGVALSLIAQIGEQVDYLRFMPDLTEENKGKWWTAVLAAGPGWVILGAWKQWAGAFFTAIAVKAGVDIAKANEPIHMYIEGFKAIFPNPALFMALATFFVILSQVKINVTNAYSGSLSWSNFFSRLTHAHPGRVVWLVFHLIIALALQELGVFDVLLWVLGFYSNVAIAWVGALTADLVINKPLGLSPSYIEFKRAHLYNFNPVGFGSMMVGSVVSVIAFFGLMGPGPQAFSTFIALGLAFVLSPILAVITKGKYYIAREDQHFHGNPEVTGLTKCSICEFDYEREDMAYCPVYEGSICSLCCSLDAQCHDACKVTPQTT
;
A
#
# COMPACT_ATOMS: atom_id res chain seq x y z
N MET A 1 14.90 -6.17 -15.84
CA MET A 1 13.87 -7.13 -15.35
C MET A 1 14.33 -8.59 -15.41
N PRO A 2 14.89 -9.11 -16.53
CA PRO A 2 15.26 -10.53 -16.64
C PRO A 2 16.35 -10.96 -15.65
N THR A 3 17.41 -10.16 -15.49
CA THR A 3 18.53 -10.43 -14.57
C THR A 3 18.10 -10.52 -13.11
N TYR A 4 17.18 -9.66 -12.67
CA TYR A 4 16.62 -9.70 -11.32
C TYR A 4 15.81 -10.96 -11.06
N LEU A 5 14.93 -11.35 -12.00
CA LEU A 5 14.14 -12.57 -11.85
C LEU A 5 15.04 -13.82 -11.84
N ILE A 6 16.08 -13.85 -12.67
CA ILE A 6 17.08 -14.92 -12.65
C ILE A 6 17.75 -14.99 -11.27
N GLY A 7 18.23 -13.87 -10.73
CA GLY A 7 18.84 -13.83 -9.40
C GLY A 7 17.89 -14.22 -8.27
N MET A 8 16.57 -14.04 -8.46
CA MET A 8 15.56 -14.43 -7.48
C MET A 8 15.24 -15.92 -7.52
N PHE A 9 15.06 -16.51 -8.71
CA PHE A 9 14.61 -17.89 -8.86
C PHE A 9 15.76 -18.90 -8.95
N ALA A 10 16.86 -18.57 -9.63
CA ALA A 10 17.93 -19.54 -9.90
C ALA A 10 18.57 -20.11 -8.61
N PRO A 11 18.90 -19.30 -7.58
CA PRO A 11 19.47 -19.84 -6.34
C PRO A 11 18.53 -20.80 -5.63
N TRP A 12 17.22 -20.54 -5.70
CA TRP A 12 16.21 -21.37 -5.02
C TRP A 12 16.11 -22.75 -5.67
N PHE A 13 16.00 -22.79 -7.00
CA PHE A 13 15.98 -24.05 -7.74
C PHE A 13 17.32 -24.81 -7.64
N ALA A 14 18.45 -24.09 -7.63
CA ALA A 14 19.76 -24.72 -7.51
C ALA A 14 19.94 -25.45 -6.18
N VAL A 15 19.47 -24.89 -5.07
CA VAL A 15 19.50 -25.56 -3.76
C VAL A 15 18.65 -26.82 -3.79
N LEU A 16 17.42 -26.77 -4.33
CA LEU A 16 16.56 -27.96 -4.42
C LEU A 16 17.14 -29.07 -5.29
N ILE A 17 17.81 -28.72 -6.38
CA ILE A 17 18.43 -29.71 -7.29
C ILE A 17 19.66 -30.35 -6.63
N LYS A 18 20.45 -29.59 -5.86
CA LYS A 18 21.70 -30.08 -5.26
C LYS A 18 21.55 -30.71 -3.87
N ASP A 19 20.58 -30.28 -3.07
CA ASP A 19 20.28 -30.84 -1.75
C ASP A 19 18.89 -31.50 -1.74
N PRO A 20 18.80 -32.83 -1.91
CA PRO A 20 17.54 -33.57 -1.86
C PRO A 20 16.81 -33.45 -0.52
N THR A 21 17.50 -33.09 0.56
CA THR A 21 16.94 -32.91 1.90
C THR A 21 16.51 -31.47 2.17
N ALA A 22 16.70 -30.54 1.22
CA ALA A 22 16.35 -29.13 1.42
C ALA A 22 14.86 -28.93 1.71
N TRP A 23 14.00 -29.65 1.00
CA TRP A 23 12.56 -29.59 1.21
C TRP A 23 12.15 -30.07 2.60
N SER A 24 12.64 -31.24 3.03
CA SER A 24 12.35 -31.78 4.37
C SER A 24 12.97 -30.93 5.47
N THR A 25 14.14 -30.32 5.24
CA THR A 25 14.76 -29.37 6.17
C THR A 25 13.82 -28.20 6.42
N TRP A 26 13.25 -27.61 5.37
CA TRP A 26 12.34 -26.48 5.51
C TRP A 26 11.01 -26.86 6.18
N THR A 27 10.38 -27.97 5.79
CA THR A 27 9.08 -28.37 6.38
C THR A 27 9.19 -28.87 7.82
N SER A 28 10.38 -29.28 8.26
CA SER A 28 10.67 -29.67 9.66
C SER A 28 11.34 -28.56 10.48
N PHE A 29 11.42 -27.34 9.94
CA PHE A 29 12.06 -26.22 10.61
C PHE A 29 11.12 -25.55 11.62
N ALA A 30 11.31 -25.84 12.91
CA ALA A 30 10.55 -25.23 14.01
C ALA A 30 10.99 -23.79 14.33
N GLY A 31 12.23 -23.44 14.00
CA GLY A 31 12.86 -22.18 14.42
C GLY A 31 12.75 -21.96 15.94
N LYS A 32 12.18 -20.81 16.32
CA LYS A 32 11.90 -20.44 17.73
C LYS A 32 10.41 -20.63 18.11
N SER A 33 9.65 -21.40 17.34
CA SER A 33 8.21 -21.56 17.56
C SER A 33 7.90 -22.26 18.89
N PRO A 34 7.01 -21.70 19.73
CA PRO A 34 6.50 -22.38 20.92
C PRO A 34 5.78 -23.70 20.60
N SER A 35 5.20 -23.83 19.40
CA SER A 35 4.50 -25.03 18.95
C SER A 35 5.42 -26.08 18.31
N GLY A 36 6.73 -25.81 18.26
CA GLY A 36 7.69 -26.63 17.51
C GLY A 36 7.32 -26.71 16.03
N ASN A 37 7.30 -27.94 15.48
CA ASN A 37 6.86 -28.23 14.10
C ASN A 37 5.34 -28.38 13.97
N GLY A 38 4.57 -28.26 15.06
CA GLY A 38 3.13 -28.38 15.05
C GLY A 38 2.46 -27.13 14.47
N PHE A 39 1.35 -27.33 13.75
CA PHE A 39 0.51 -26.23 13.29
C PHE A 39 -0.26 -25.62 14.46
N ASP A 40 -0.10 -24.31 14.66
CA ASP A 40 -0.85 -23.52 15.62
C ASP A 40 -1.60 -22.41 14.88
N ILE A 41 -2.92 -22.40 15.02
CA ILE A 41 -3.78 -21.45 14.32
C ILE A 41 -3.56 -20.00 14.77
N LEU A 42 -3.18 -19.78 16.03
CA LEU A 42 -2.90 -18.44 16.57
C LEU A 42 -1.59 -17.91 16.00
N LEU A 43 -0.55 -18.74 15.93
CA LEU A 43 0.71 -18.35 15.27
C LEU A 43 0.52 -18.10 13.77
N CYS A 44 -0.31 -18.93 13.12
CA CYS A 44 -0.69 -18.72 11.72
C CYS A 44 -1.42 -17.39 11.51
N ALA A 45 -2.40 -17.07 12.36
CA ALA A 45 -3.15 -15.80 12.28
C ALA A 45 -2.24 -14.58 12.55
N ALA A 46 -1.35 -14.67 13.53
CA ALA A 46 -0.38 -13.61 13.82
C ALA A 46 0.60 -13.40 12.64
N GLY A 47 1.12 -14.48 12.05
CA GLY A 47 1.97 -14.41 10.86
C GLY A 47 1.24 -13.83 9.64
N ALA A 48 -0.03 -14.21 9.44
CA ALA A 48 -0.88 -13.62 8.42
C ALA A 48 -1.10 -12.13 8.64
N GLY A 49 -1.25 -11.68 9.90
CA GLY A 49 -1.33 -10.26 10.24
C GLY A 49 -0.10 -9.46 9.83
N VAL A 50 1.10 -10.02 9.99
CA VAL A 50 2.35 -9.41 9.50
C VAL A 50 2.36 -9.38 7.96
N ALA A 51 1.93 -10.44 7.28
CA ALA A 51 1.84 -10.45 5.82
C ALA A 51 0.84 -9.40 5.29
N LEU A 52 -0.30 -9.24 5.98
CA LEU A 52 -1.33 -8.25 5.66
C LEU A 52 -0.85 -6.81 5.88
N SER A 53 0.18 -6.56 6.69
CA SER A 53 0.79 -5.22 6.81
C SER A 53 1.28 -4.68 5.46
N LEU A 54 1.68 -5.58 4.55
CA LEU A 54 2.22 -5.22 3.25
C LEU A 54 1.14 -4.84 2.23
N ILE A 55 -0.14 -5.04 2.56
CA ILE A 55 -1.24 -4.77 1.62
C ILE A 55 -1.35 -3.30 1.23
N ALA A 56 -0.92 -2.39 2.12
CA ALA A 56 -0.94 -0.94 1.86
C ALA A 56 -0.06 -0.53 0.66
N GLN A 57 0.88 -1.40 0.26
CA GLN A 57 1.68 -1.21 -0.95
C GLN A 57 0.85 -1.21 -2.24
N ILE A 58 -0.43 -1.61 -2.19
CA ILE A 58 -1.35 -1.48 -3.32
C ILE A 58 -1.46 -0.04 -3.84
N GLY A 59 -1.32 0.96 -2.96
CA GLY A 59 -1.36 2.37 -3.35
C GLY A 59 -0.27 2.74 -4.36
N GLU A 60 0.92 2.15 -4.22
CA GLU A 60 2.03 2.35 -5.16
C GLU A 60 1.73 1.74 -6.53
N GLN A 61 1.09 0.57 -6.58
CA GLN A 61 0.75 -0.07 -7.85
C GLN A 61 -0.29 0.76 -8.62
N VAL A 62 -1.23 1.38 -7.92
CA VAL A 62 -2.23 2.28 -8.52
C VAL A 62 -1.55 3.49 -9.18
N ASP A 63 -0.47 4.03 -8.59
CA ASP A 63 0.29 5.15 -9.17
C ASP A 63 0.93 4.81 -10.53
N TYR A 64 1.26 3.53 -10.78
CA TYR A 64 1.73 3.08 -12.09
C TYR A 64 0.57 2.79 -13.03
N LEU A 65 -0.49 2.17 -12.53
CA LEU A 65 -1.65 1.77 -13.33
C LEU A 65 -2.45 2.97 -13.86
N ARG A 66 -2.40 4.13 -13.20
CA ARG A 66 -3.08 5.35 -13.68
C ARG A 66 -2.59 5.85 -15.03
N PHE A 67 -1.38 5.47 -15.45
CA PHE A 67 -0.81 5.85 -16.75
C PHE A 67 -1.18 4.89 -17.87
N MET A 68 -2.01 3.87 -17.58
CA MET A 68 -2.49 2.98 -18.62
C MET A 68 -3.52 3.68 -19.50
N PRO A 69 -3.52 3.37 -20.81
CA PRO A 69 -4.55 3.89 -21.71
C PRO A 69 -5.93 3.37 -21.32
N ASP A 70 -6.95 4.07 -21.77
CA ASP A 70 -8.34 3.66 -21.59
C ASP A 70 -8.59 2.27 -22.19
N LEU A 71 -9.47 1.51 -21.52
CA LEU A 71 -9.87 0.20 -21.95
C LEU A 71 -10.77 0.30 -23.19
N THR A 72 -10.35 -0.32 -24.29
CA THR A 72 -11.13 -0.45 -25.54
C THR A 72 -11.30 -1.92 -25.90
N GLU A 73 -12.29 -2.24 -26.75
CA GLU A 73 -12.48 -3.62 -27.21
C GLU A 73 -11.25 -4.17 -27.98
N GLU A 74 -10.49 -3.30 -28.63
CA GLU A 74 -9.26 -3.68 -29.37
C GLU A 74 -8.07 -3.99 -28.44
N ASN A 75 -7.95 -3.28 -27.31
CA ASN A 75 -6.81 -3.42 -26.40
C ASN A 75 -7.10 -4.30 -25.18
N LYS A 76 -8.36 -4.74 -24.98
CA LYS A 76 -8.86 -5.46 -23.80
C LYS A 76 -7.96 -6.58 -23.27
N GLY A 77 -7.49 -7.45 -24.16
CA GLY A 77 -6.58 -8.54 -23.77
C GLY A 77 -5.26 -8.02 -23.21
N LYS A 78 -4.62 -7.09 -23.93
CA LYS A 78 -3.35 -6.46 -23.49
C LYS A 78 -3.54 -5.67 -22.21
N TRP A 79 -4.65 -4.93 -22.11
CA TRP A 79 -5.01 -4.13 -20.95
C TRP A 79 -5.14 -5.00 -19.71
N TRP A 80 -5.95 -6.07 -19.74
CA TRP A 80 -6.10 -6.97 -18.60
C TRP A 80 -4.81 -7.70 -18.24
N THR A 81 -4.02 -8.13 -19.22
CA THR A 81 -2.70 -8.73 -18.92
C THR A 81 -1.77 -7.74 -18.22
N ALA A 82 -1.78 -6.47 -18.63
CA ALA A 82 -0.99 -5.41 -18.01
C ALA A 82 -1.49 -5.08 -16.60
N VAL A 83 -2.81 -4.91 -16.39
CA VAL A 83 -3.41 -4.73 -15.06
C VAL A 83 -3.03 -5.87 -14.14
N LEU A 84 -3.22 -7.12 -14.57
CA LEU A 84 -2.95 -8.28 -13.72
C LEU A 84 -1.46 -8.39 -13.41
N ALA A 85 -0.58 -8.20 -14.39
CA ALA A 85 0.86 -8.32 -14.19
C ALA A 85 1.46 -7.17 -13.36
N ALA A 86 0.94 -5.95 -13.48
CA ALA A 86 1.43 -4.77 -12.76
C ALA A 86 0.66 -4.46 -11.47
N GLY A 87 -0.58 -4.95 -11.32
CA GLY A 87 -1.43 -4.75 -10.15
C GLY A 87 -1.54 -6.01 -9.29
N PRO A 88 -2.74 -6.64 -9.19
CA PRO A 88 -3.00 -7.69 -8.21
C PRO A 88 -2.16 -8.97 -8.39
N GLY A 89 -1.70 -9.30 -9.60
CA GLY A 89 -0.90 -10.50 -9.84
C GLY A 89 0.47 -10.47 -9.16
N TRP A 90 0.96 -9.30 -8.72
CA TRP A 90 2.15 -9.20 -7.89
C TRP A 90 2.03 -9.96 -6.56
N VAL A 91 0.81 -10.26 -6.09
CA VAL A 91 0.59 -11.10 -4.91
C VAL A 91 1.27 -12.46 -5.03
N ILE A 92 1.33 -13.03 -6.24
CA ILE A 92 1.96 -14.34 -6.50
C ILE A 92 3.47 -14.24 -6.26
N LEU A 93 4.11 -13.19 -6.78
CA LEU A 93 5.54 -12.96 -6.57
C LEU A 93 5.84 -12.58 -5.10
N GLY A 94 4.95 -11.85 -4.45
CA GLY A 94 5.04 -11.54 -3.03
C GLY A 94 4.97 -12.80 -2.15
N ALA A 95 3.98 -13.66 -2.39
CA ALA A 95 3.83 -14.94 -1.71
C ALA A 95 5.05 -15.85 -1.94
N TRP A 96 5.52 -15.92 -3.19
CA TRP A 96 6.74 -16.65 -3.53
C TRP A 96 7.95 -16.15 -2.72
N LYS A 97 8.15 -14.84 -2.62
CA LYS A 97 9.28 -14.27 -1.86
C LYS A 97 9.22 -14.64 -0.38
N GLN A 98 8.04 -14.61 0.24
CA GLN A 98 7.89 -15.01 1.64
C GLN A 98 8.20 -16.51 1.82
N TRP A 99 7.69 -17.35 0.93
CA TRP A 99 8.00 -18.79 0.91
C TRP A 99 9.49 -19.06 0.70
N ALA A 100 10.10 -18.42 -0.29
CA ALA A 100 11.52 -18.55 -0.59
C ALA A 100 12.39 -18.04 0.56
N GLY A 101 12.01 -16.94 1.23
CA GLY A 101 12.69 -16.45 2.41
C GLY A 101 12.63 -17.43 3.58
N ALA A 102 11.45 -18.00 3.86
CA ALA A 102 11.30 -19.04 4.89
C ALA A 102 12.14 -20.29 4.56
N PHE A 103 12.14 -20.71 3.31
CA PHE A 103 12.99 -21.81 2.81
C PHE A 103 14.47 -21.51 3.02
N PHE A 104 14.97 -20.36 2.54
CA PHE A 104 16.38 -20.01 2.67
C PHE A 104 16.80 -19.80 4.12
N THR A 105 15.91 -19.33 4.99
CA THR A 105 16.18 -19.24 6.43
C THR A 105 16.50 -20.61 6.99
N ALA A 106 15.68 -21.63 6.69
CA ALA A 106 15.91 -22.99 7.17
C ALA A 106 17.23 -23.58 6.63
N ILE A 107 17.55 -23.33 5.36
CA ILE A 107 18.80 -23.79 4.74
C ILE A 107 20.02 -23.08 5.33
N ALA A 108 19.95 -21.76 5.53
CA ALA A 108 21.03 -20.99 6.15
C ALA A 108 21.32 -21.47 7.58
N VAL A 109 20.29 -21.72 8.38
CA VAL A 109 20.44 -22.25 9.74
C VAL A 109 21.06 -23.65 9.72
N LYS A 110 20.61 -24.53 8.82
CA LYS A 110 21.23 -25.86 8.62
C LYS A 110 22.71 -25.75 8.23
N ALA A 111 23.09 -24.72 7.47
CA ALA A 111 24.46 -24.45 7.07
C ALA A 111 25.34 -23.83 8.19
N GLY A 112 24.77 -23.59 9.39
CA GLY A 112 25.49 -23.07 10.55
C GLY A 112 25.38 -21.55 10.74
N VAL A 113 24.52 -20.86 9.99
CA VAL A 113 24.20 -19.44 10.24
C VAL A 113 23.36 -19.34 11.52
N ASP A 114 23.73 -18.44 12.42
CA ASP A 114 22.93 -18.14 13.61
C ASP A 114 21.50 -17.74 13.21
N ILE A 115 20.50 -18.30 13.90
CA ILE A 115 19.08 -17.98 13.69
C ILE A 115 18.85 -16.45 13.77
N ALA A 116 19.61 -15.75 14.62
CA ALA A 116 19.50 -14.29 14.74
C ALA A 116 19.92 -13.53 13.47
N LYS A 117 20.80 -14.09 12.65
CA LYS A 117 21.28 -13.52 11.38
C LYS A 117 20.62 -14.15 10.15
N ALA A 118 19.96 -15.30 10.32
CA ALA A 118 19.33 -16.03 9.23
C ALA A 118 18.13 -15.29 8.62
N ASN A 119 17.60 -14.26 9.29
CA ASN A 119 16.60 -13.33 8.76
C ASN A 119 17.19 -12.27 7.82
N GLU A 120 18.52 -12.12 7.75
CA GLU A 120 19.18 -11.19 6.84
C GLU A 120 19.31 -11.81 5.44
N PRO A 121 18.80 -11.14 4.38
CA PRO A 121 18.82 -11.68 3.03
C PRO A 121 20.22 -12.04 2.50
N ILE A 122 21.27 -11.38 2.96
CA ILE A 122 22.63 -11.66 2.50
C ILE A 122 23.06 -13.10 2.83
N HIS A 123 22.75 -13.59 4.04
CA HIS A 123 23.07 -14.95 4.45
C HIS A 123 22.26 -15.98 3.67
N MET A 124 20.98 -15.68 3.39
CA MET A 124 20.11 -16.49 2.54
C MET A 124 20.68 -16.66 1.13
N TYR A 125 21.06 -15.55 0.49
CA TYR A 125 21.54 -15.56 -0.89
C TYR A 125 22.97 -16.07 -1.03
N ILE A 126 23.83 -15.95 -0.01
CA ILE A 126 25.15 -16.59 -0.01
C ILE A 126 24.99 -18.11 -0.13
N GLU A 127 24.16 -18.73 0.71
CA GLU A 127 23.93 -20.19 0.65
C GLU A 127 23.22 -20.60 -0.65
N GLY A 128 22.30 -19.77 -1.16
CA GLY A 128 21.68 -19.99 -2.46
C GLY A 128 22.67 -19.98 -3.63
N PHE A 129 23.52 -18.94 -3.74
CA PHE A 129 24.47 -18.83 -4.85
C PHE A 129 25.65 -19.80 -4.74
N LYS A 130 26.02 -20.23 -3.53
CA LYS A 130 26.99 -21.30 -3.28
C LYS A 130 26.54 -22.63 -3.88
N ALA A 131 25.23 -22.88 -3.96
CA ALA A 131 24.69 -24.02 -4.70
C ALA A 131 24.87 -23.88 -6.23
N ILE A 132 25.05 -22.69 -6.79
CA ILE A 132 25.28 -22.52 -8.23
C ILE A 132 26.78 -22.52 -8.55
N PHE A 133 27.56 -21.71 -7.84
CA PHE A 133 28.95 -21.45 -8.14
C PHE A 133 29.88 -21.98 -7.04
N PRO A 134 30.93 -22.75 -7.38
CA PRO A 134 31.85 -23.28 -6.39
C PRO A 134 32.87 -22.25 -5.86
N ASN A 135 33.11 -21.15 -6.61
CA ASN A 135 34.10 -20.15 -6.25
C ASN A 135 33.56 -19.19 -5.15
N PRO A 136 34.21 -19.10 -3.97
CA PRO A 136 33.80 -18.21 -2.88
C PRO A 136 33.64 -16.75 -3.27
N ALA A 137 34.63 -16.19 -3.97
CA ALA A 137 34.58 -14.78 -4.37
C ALA A 137 33.38 -14.50 -5.29
N LEU A 138 33.06 -15.44 -6.18
CA LEU A 138 31.98 -15.28 -7.15
C LEU A 138 30.59 -15.32 -6.50
N PHE A 139 30.30 -16.34 -5.67
CA PHE A 139 28.97 -16.42 -5.05
C PHE A 139 28.74 -15.28 -4.05
N MET A 140 29.77 -14.85 -3.31
CA MET A 140 29.65 -13.71 -2.39
C MET A 140 29.40 -12.40 -3.15
N ALA A 141 30.14 -12.16 -4.24
CA ALA A 141 29.95 -10.99 -5.08
C ALA A 141 28.54 -10.95 -5.69
N LEU A 142 28.05 -12.08 -6.21
CA LEU A 142 26.71 -12.17 -6.80
C LEU A 142 25.60 -11.99 -5.76
N ALA A 143 25.72 -12.61 -4.58
CA ALA A 143 24.78 -12.41 -3.48
C ALA A 143 24.74 -10.95 -3.05
N THR A 144 25.91 -10.33 -2.85
CA THR A 144 26.04 -8.91 -2.46
C THR A 144 25.42 -7.99 -3.51
N PHE A 145 25.78 -8.19 -4.78
CA PHE A 145 25.23 -7.41 -5.89
C PHE A 145 23.70 -7.55 -5.97
N PHE A 146 23.17 -8.77 -5.85
CA PHE A 146 21.74 -9.02 -5.90
C PHE A 146 20.98 -8.37 -4.73
N VAL A 147 21.53 -8.45 -3.52
CA VAL A 147 20.94 -7.81 -2.33
C VAL A 147 20.98 -6.30 -2.47
N ILE A 148 22.11 -5.70 -2.89
CA ILE A 148 22.20 -4.25 -3.13
C ILE A 148 21.18 -3.82 -4.19
N LEU A 149 21.11 -4.52 -5.32
CA LEU A 149 20.14 -4.22 -6.38
C LEU A 149 18.69 -4.27 -5.86
N SER A 150 18.38 -5.26 -5.02
CA SER A 150 17.06 -5.42 -4.40
C SER A 150 16.74 -4.28 -3.44
N GLN A 151 17.70 -3.91 -2.57
CA GLN A 151 17.55 -2.84 -1.59
C GLN A 151 17.41 -1.47 -2.26
N VAL A 152 18.23 -1.18 -3.28
CA VAL A 152 18.13 0.07 -4.07
C VAL A 152 16.75 0.20 -4.69
N LYS A 153 16.25 -0.87 -5.33
CA LYS A 153 14.92 -0.85 -5.95
C LYS A 153 13.82 -0.51 -4.95
N ILE A 154 13.80 -1.20 -3.79
CA ILE A 154 12.77 -1.00 -2.76
C ILE A 154 12.91 0.39 -2.11
N ASN A 155 14.12 0.82 -1.79
CA ASN A 155 14.34 2.11 -1.13
C ASN A 155 14.02 3.31 -2.02
N VAL A 156 14.31 3.24 -3.33
CA VAL A 156 13.93 4.29 -4.30
C VAL A 156 12.42 4.43 -4.35
N THR A 157 11.71 3.31 -4.44
CA THR A 157 10.25 3.26 -4.39
C THR A 157 9.70 3.85 -3.09
N ASN A 158 10.21 3.42 -1.93
CA ASN A 158 9.76 3.92 -0.63
C ASN A 158 9.98 5.43 -0.48
N ALA A 159 11.13 5.93 -0.94
CA ALA A 159 11.43 7.37 -0.94
C ALA A 159 10.52 8.15 -1.89
N TYR A 160 10.22 7.61 -3.06
CA TYR A 160 9.28 8.20 -4.01
C TYR A 160 7.88 8.35 -3.38
N SER A 161 7.29 7.25 -2.89
CA SER A 161 5.93 7.22 -2.34
C SER A 161 5.82 8.01 -1.03
N GLY A 162 6.85 7.93 -0.19
CA GLY A 162 6.97 8.70 1.04
C GLY A 162 7.01 10.20 0.79
N SER A 163 7.83 10.66 -0.18
CA SER A 163 7.91 12.09 -0.53
C SER A 163 6.57 12.66 -1.02
N LEU A 164 5.81 11.88 -1.80
CA LEU A 164 4.51 12.28 -2.31
C LEU A 164 3.47 12.36 -1.19
N SER A 165 3.47 11.37 -0.29
CA SER A 165 2.57 11.34 0.87
C SER A 165 2.79 12.53 1.80
N TRP A 166 4.05 12.86 2.11
CA TRP A 166 4.38 14.04 2.91
C TRP A 166 3.94 15.34 2.22
N SER A 167 4.20 15.48 0.92
CA SER A 167 3.77 16.64 0.13
C SER A 167 2.25 16.82 0.16
N ASN A 168 1.49 15.74 0.00
CA ASN A 168 0.03 15.77 0.02
C ASN A 168 -0.53 16.06 1.42
N PHE A 169 0.08 15.51 2.47
CA PHE A 169 -0.35 15.77 3.85
C PHE A 169 -0.11 17.23 4.24
N PHE A 170 1.11 17.73 4.05
CA PHE A 170 1.46 19.08 4.46
C PHE A 170 0.84 20.14 3.55
N SER A 171 0.66 19.90 2.26
CA SER A 171 -0.07 20.85 1.40
C SER A 171 -1.52 21.05 1.85
N ARG A 172 -2.17 20.03 2.42
CA ARG A 172 -3.50 20.16 3.00
C ARG A 172 -3.50 20.82 4.38
N LEU A 173 -2.45 20.58 5.18
CA LEU A 173 -2.37 21.08 6.56
C LEU A 173 -1.88 22.53 6.64
N THR A 174 -0.87 22.89 5.85
CA THR A 174 -0.19 24.20 5.92
C THR A 174 -0.51 25.09 4.72
N HIS A 175 -1.25 24.58 3.72
CA HIS A 175 -1.52 25.28 2.46
C HIS A 175 -0.24 25.71 1.71
N ALA A 176 0.89 25.06 2.00
CA ALA A 176 2.17 25.31 1.36
C ALA A 176 2.65 24.04 0.64
N HIS A 177 3.16 24.22 -0.58
CA HIS A 177 3.68 23.12 -1.39
C HIS A 177 5.15 23.37 -1.76
N PRO A 178 6.10 23.19 -0.82
CA PRO A 178 7.50 23.27 -1.17
C PRO A 178 7.83 22.18 -2.20
N GLY A 179 8.81 22.47 -3.05
CA GLY A 179 9.21 21.55 -4.13
C GLY A 179 9.51 20.14 -3.61
N ARG A 180 9.24 19.13 -4.45
CA ARG A 180 9.35 17.70 -4.10
C ARG A 180 10.65 17.30 -3.40
N VAL A 181 11.76 17.93 -3.77
CA VAL A 181 13.10 17.66 -3.20
C VAL A 181 13.10 17.83 -1.68
N VAL A 182 12.39 18.81 -1.14
CA VAL A 182 12.31 19.05 0.31
C VAL A 182 11.71 17.84 1.02
N TRP A 183 10.61 17.31 0.49
CA TRP A 183 9.94 16.14 1.05
C TRP A 183 10.74 14.85 0.89
N LEU A 184 11.51 14.73 -0.20
CA LEU A 184 12.45 13.63 -0.39
C LEU A 184 13.52 13.64 0.71
N VAL A 185 14.19 14.79 0.90
CA VAL A 185 15.24 14.93 1.93
C VAL A 185 14.66 14.70 3.33
N PHE A 186 13.50 15.27 3.63
CA PHE A 186 12.80 15.06 4.89
C PHE A 186 12.52 13.57 5.16
N HIS A 187 11.97 12.86 4.18
CA HIS A 187 11.68 11.43 4.31
C HIS A 187 12.97 10.61 4.50
N LEU A 188 14.03 10.90 3.75
CA LEU A 188 15.30 10.19 3.85
C LEU A 188 15.96 10.39 5.23
N ILE A 189 15.89 11.60 5.80
CA ILE A 189 16.42 11.87 7.15
C ILE A 189 15.68 11.01 8.19
N ILE A 190 14.35 10.95 8.13
CA ILE A 190 13.56 10.11 9.06
C ILE A 190 13.89 8.64 8.86
N ALA A 191 13.95 8.17 7.61
CA ALA A 191 14.25 6.77 7.29
C ALA A 191 15.63 6.36 7.81
N LEU A 192 16.66 7.20 7.60
CA LEU A 192 18.01 6.96 8.11
C LEU A 192 18.03 6.97 9.64
N ALA A 193 17.38 7.94 10.28
CA ALA A 193 17.31 7.99 11.75
C ALA A 193 16.65 6.73 12.34
N LEU A 194 15.56 6.24 11.74
CA LEU A 194 14.90 5.00 12.17
C LEU A 194 15.80 3.76 11.99
N GLN A 195 16.60 3.71 10.91
CA GLN A 195 17.55 2.63 10.69
C GLN A 195 18.68 2.62 11.72
N GLU A 196 19.27 3.79 12.01
CA GLU A 196 20.33 3.96 13.01
C GLU A 196 19.83 3.66 14.44
N LEU A 197 18.54 3.86 14.71
CA LEU A 197 17.89 3.52 15.98
C LEU A 197 17.52 2.04 16.14
N GLY A 198 17.86 1.18 15.17
CA GLY A 198 17.67 -0.27 15.30
C GLY A 198 16.23 -0.75 15.13
N VAL A 199 15.46 -0.15 14.20
CA VAL A 199 14.05 -0.53 13.94
C VAL A 199 13.83 -2.02 13.66
N PHE A 200 14.86 -2.76 13.25
CA PHE A 200 14.79 -4.20 13.00
C PHE A 200 14.37 -5.02 14.23
N ASP A 201 14.80 -4.63 15.43
CA ASP A 201 14.50 -5.36 16.67
C ASP A 201 12.99 -5.32 17.00
N VAL A 202 12.31 -4.25 16.58
CA VAL A 202 10.88 -4.03 16.81
C VAL A 202 10.04 -4.20 15.55
N LEU A 203 10.65 -4.60 14.43
CA LEU A 203 10.00 -4.60 13.11
C LEU A 203 8.71 -5.42 13.09
N LEU A 204 8.72 -6.65 13.63
CA LEU A 204 7.53 -7.50 13.68
C LEU A 204 6.42 -6.88 14.53
N TRP A 205 6.78 -6.23 15.64
CA TRP A 205 5.81 -5.55 16.51
C TRP A 205 5.22 -4.32 15.81
N VAL A 206 6.05 -3.48 15.17
CA VAL A 206 5.62 -2.30 14.42
C VAL A 206 4.73 -2.70 13.24
N LEU A 207 5.11 -3.72 12.47
CA LEU A 207 4.32 -4.23 11.35
C LEU A 207 3.00 -4.84 11.83
N GLY A 208 3.02 -5.58 12.94
CA GLY A 208 1.81 -6.15 13.56
C GLY A 208 0.86 -5.07 14.11
N PHE A 209 1.39 -3.99 14.68
CA PHE A 209 0.57 -2.85 15.10
C PHE A 209 0.02 -2.10 13.88
N TYR A 210 0.87 -1.77 12.91
CA TYR A 210 0.51 -1.03 11.70
C TYR A 210 -0.55 -1.74 10.85
N SER A 211 -0.47 -3.07 10.74
CA SER A 211 -1.41 -3.85 9.92
C SER A 211 -2.86 -3.70 10.38
N ASN A 212 -3.11 -3.51 11.68
CA ASN A 212 -4.45 -3.29 12.22
C ASN A 212 -5.12 -2.05 11.61
N VAL A 213 -4.36 -0.97 11.42
CA VAL A 213 -4.87 0.29 10.84
C VAL A 213 -4.95 0.16 9.31
N ALA A 214 -3.89 -0.36 8.68
CA ALA A 214 -3.82 -0.49 7.23
C ALA A 214 -4.93 -1.40 6.67
N ILE A 215 -5.20 -2.54 7.32
CA ILE A 215 -6.20 -3.49 6.85
C ILE A 215 -7.64 -3.01 7.13
N ALA A 216 -7.86 -2.24 8.19
CA ALA A 216 -9.16 -1.60 8.44
C ALA A 216 -9.47 -0.59 7.32
N TRP A 217 -8.48 0.18 6.88
CA TRP A 217 -8.62 1.11 5.75
C TRP A 217 -8.95 0.35 4.46
N VAL A 218 -8.20 -0.71 4.14
CA VAL A 218 -8.49 -1.55 2.97
C VAL A 218 -9.89 -2.17 3.06
N GLY A 219 -10.28 -2.68 4.22
CA GLY A 219 -11.61 -3.26 4.44
C GLY A 219 -12.74 -2.27 4.16
N ALA A 220 -12.63 -1.05 4.70
CA ALA A 220 -13.60 0.01 4.45
C ALA A 220 -13.66 0.41 2.96
N LEU A 221 -12.51 0.53 2.31
CA LEU A 221 -12.39 0.84 0.88
C LEU A 221 -13.00 -0.26 0.00
N THR A 222 -12.66 -1.52 0.26
CA THR A 222 -13.19 -2.67 -0.48
C THR A 222 -14.71 -2.77 -0.33
N ALA A 223 -15.23 -2.58 0.88
CA ALA A 223 -16.68 -2.55 1.09
C ALA A 223 -17.36 -1.42 0.33
N ASP A 224 -16.74 -0.23 0.25
CA ASP A 224 -17.32 0.86 -0.52
C ASP A 224 -17.39 0.54 -2.02
N LEU A 225 -16.32 0.00 -2.58
CA LEU A 225 -16.22 -0.30 -4.01
C LEU A 225 -17.06 -1.50 -4.43
N VAL A 226 -17.11 -2.56 -3.61
CA VAL A 226 -17.74 -3.84 -3.97
C VAL A 226 -19.18 -3.95 -3.48
N ILE A 227 -19.56 -3.24 -2.40
CA ILE A 227 -20.91 -3.29 -1.82
C ILE A 227 -21.64 -1.96 -2.01
N ASN A 228 -21.11 -0.85 -1.48
CA ASN A 228 -21.86 0.41 -1.44
C ASN A 228 -22.14 0.96 -2.85
N LYS A 229 -21.14 0.93 -3.74
CA LYS A 229 -21.31 1.42 -5.12
C LYS A 229 -22.32 0.58 -5.92
N PRO A 230 -22.22 -0.77 -6.00
CA PRO A 230 -23.21 -1.58 -6.71
C PRO A 230 -24.63 -1.50 -6.12
N LEU A 231 -24.75 -1.30 -4.81
CA LEU A 231 -26.05 -1.11 -4.14
C LEU A 231 -26.61 0.32 -4.27
N GLY A 232 -25.89 1.25 -4.90
CA GLY A 232 -26.31 2.64 -5.05
C GLY A 232 -26.27 3.47 -3.76
N LEU A 233 -25.57 2.98 -2.72
CA LEU A 233 -25.33 3.71 -1.48
C LEU A 233 -24.20 4.75 -1.60
N SER A 234 -23.29 4.53 -2.55
CA SER A 234 -22.17 5.40 -2.92
C SER A 234 -22.31 5.82 -4.39
N PRO A 235 -21.90 7.04 -4.78
CA PRO A 235 -21.94 7.49 -6.18
C PRO A 235 -21.24 6.52 -7.14
N SER A 236 -21.70 6.45 -8.39
CA SER A 236 -21.17 5.52 -9.40
C SER A 236 -19.74 5.85 -9.86
N TYR A 237 -19.29 7.10 -9.68
CA TYR A 237 -17.94 7.55 -10.01
C TYR A 237 -17.12 7.84 -8.73
N ILE A 238 -15.81 8.01 -8.89
CA ILE A 238 -14.90 8.37 -7.79
C ILE A 238 -14.55 9.85 -7.96
N GLU A 239 -14.96 10.66 -6.99
CA GLU A 239 -14.59 12.06 -6.92
C GLU A 239 -13.36 12.22 -6.01
N PHE A 240 -12.37 13.00 -6.45
CA PHE A 240 -11.14 13.25 -5.70
C PHE A 240 -10.89 14.74 -5.43
N LYS A 241 -11.61 15.64 -6.13
CA LYS A 241 -11.46 17.09 -6.00
C LYS A 241 -11.95 17.58 -4.65
N ARG A 242 -11.09 18.31 -3.92
CA ARG A 242 -11.41 18.90 -2.59
C ARG A 242 -12.69 19.73 -2.62
N ALA A 243 -12.96 20.45 -3.72
CA ALA A 243 -14.12 21.31 -3.86
C ALA A 243 -15.46 20.54 -3.81
N HIS A 244 -15.48 19.27 -4.21
CA HIS A 244 -16.68 18.45 -4.32
C HIS A 244 -16.84 17.47 -3.16
N LEU A 245 -15.83 17.34 -2.31
CA LEU A 245 -15.82 16.40 -1.19
C LEU A 245 -16.02 17.13 0.15
N TYR A 246 -16.69 16.44 1.07
CA TYR A 246 -16.65 16.82 2.47
C TYR A 246 -15.24 16.62 3.05
N ASN A 247 -14.86 17.45 4.01
CA ASN A 247 -13.58 17.30 4.71
C ASN A 247 -13.53 15.99 5.52
N PHE A 248 -14.69 15.48 5.93
CA PHE A 248 -14.82 14.25 6.69
C PHE A 248 -15.96 13.39 6.15
N ASN A 249 -15.66 12.14 5.79
CA ASN A 249 -16.65 11.13 5.43
C ASN A 249 -16.77 10.10 6.57
N PRO A 250 -17.87 10.12 7.35
CA PRO A 250 -18.08 9.19 8.45
C PRO A 250 -18.21 7.73 8.00
N VAL A 251 -18.56 7.47 6.74
CA VAL A 251 -18.74 6.11 6.22
C VAL A 251 -17.39 5.39 6.16
N GLY A 252 -16.46 5.89 5.33
CA GLY A 252 -15.15 5.27 5.16
C GLY A 252 -14.25 5.46 6.38
N PHE A 253 -14.05 6.72 6.81
CA PHE A 253 -13.15 7.03 7.91
C PHE A 253 -13.67 6.52 9.25
N GLY A 254 -14.98 6.62 9.51
CA GLY A 254 -15.58 6.10 10.74
C GLY A 254 -15.45 4.58 10.85
N SER A 255 -15.71 3.85 9.76
CA SER A 255 -15.55 2.39 9.72
C SER A 255 -14.09 1.97 9.95
N MET A 256 -13.15 2.65 9.28
CA MET A 256 -11.72 2.44 9.47
C MET A 256 -11.30 2.71 10.93
N MET A 257 -11.75 3.81 11.52
CA MET A 257 -11.39 4.21 12.88
C MET A 257 -11.91 3.22 13.91
N VAL A 258 -13.18 2.83 13.82
CA VAL A 258 -13.77 1.83 14.73
C VAL A 258 -13.09 0.48 14.56
N GLY A 259 -12.87 0.03 13.31
CA GLY A 259 -12.11 -1.17 12.98
C GLY A 259 -10.73 -1.19 13.63
N SER A 260 -10.01 -0.08 13.51
CA SER A 260 -8.65 0.11 14.03
C SER A 260 -8.60 0.14 15.56
N VAL A 261 -9.51 0.86 16.22
CA VAL A 261 -9.53 0.96 17.68
C VAL A 261 -9.82 -0.39 18.32
N VAL A 262 -10.84 -1.11 17.82
CA VAL A 262 -11.21 -2.42 18.36
C VAL A 262 -10.09 -3.44 18.14
N SER A 263 -9.47 -3.44 16.96
CA SER A 263 -8.39 -4.37 16.65
C SER A 263 -7.11 -4.07 17.42
N VAL A 264 -6.77 -2.80 17.65
CA VAL A 264 -5.64 -2.41 18.50
C VAL A 264 -5.86 -2.83 19.95
N ILE A 265 -7.08 -2.69 20.49
CA ILE A 265 -7.43 -3.21 21.82
C ILE A 265 -7.21 -4.74 21.87
N ALA A 266 -7.63 -5.46 20.83
CA ALA A 266 -7.41 -6.89 20.72
C ALA A 266 -5.91 -7.23 20.62
N PHE A 267 -5.13 -6.50 19.82
CA PHE A 267 -3.69 -6.67 19.61
C PHE A 267 -2.88 -6.56 20.92
N PHE A 268 -3.28 -5.66 21.82
CA PHE A 268 -2.69 -5.54 23.16
C PHE A 268 -3.10 -6.66 24.13
N GLY A 269 -3.96 -7.59 23.70
CA GLY A 269 -4.36 -8.76 24.49
C GLY A 269 -5.50 -8.52 25.47
N LEU A 270 -6.13 -7.34 25.48
CA LEU A 270 -7.21 -7.00 26.41
C LEU A 270 -8.47 -7.86 26.19
N MET A 271 -8.61 -8.46 25.01
CA MET A 271 -9.73 -9.35 24.64
C MET A 271 -9.36 -10.85 24.70
N GLY A 272 -8.17 -11.18 25.20
CA GLY A 272 -7.66 -12.55 25.31
C GLY A 272 -6.82 -13.03 24.10
N PRO A 273 -6.21 -14.22 24.18
CA PRO A 273 -5.21 -14.69 23.19
C PRO A 273 -5.76 -14.93 21.79
N GLY A 274 -7.03 -15.36 21.69
CA GLY A 274 -7.69 -15.60 20.40
C GLY A 274 -7.84 -14.30 19.59
N PRO A 275 -8.59 -13.30 20.09
CA PRO A 275 -8.71 -12.00 19.43
C PRO A 275 -7.38 -11.28 19.20
N GLN A 276 -6.40 -11.49 20.08
CA GLN A 276 -5.06 -10.94 19.88
C GLN A 276 -4.40 -11.43 18.58
N ALA A 277 -4.39 -12.75 18.37
CA ALA A 277 -3.85 -13.36 17.16
C ALA A 277 -4.63 -12.99 15.90
N PHE A 278 -5.96 -12.82 16.03
CA PHE A 278 -6.86 -12.46 14.94
C PHE A 278 -7.13 -10.96 14.80
N SER A 279 -6.40 -10.10 15.50
CA SER A 279 -6.63 -8.65 15.56
C SER A 279 -6.77 -8.00 14.18
N THR A 280 -5.89 -8.30 13.24
CA THR A 280 -5.98 -7.83 11.85
C THR A 280 -7.24 -8.30 11.11
N PHE A 281 -7.68 -9.54 11.34
CA PHE A 281 -8.90 -10.05 10.73
C PHE A 281 -10.15 -9.40 11.33
N ILE A 282 -10.12 -9.10 12.64
CA ILE A 282 -11.16 -8.31 13.31
C ILE A 282 -11.22 -6.91 12.70
N ALA A 283 -10.07 -6.26 12.50
CA ALA A 283 -9.98 -4.93 11.88
C ALA A 283 -10.62 -4.92 10.48
N LEU A 284 -10.24 -5.90 9.64
CA LEU A 284 -10.77 -6.09 8.29
C LEU A 284 -12.28 -6.31 8.31
N GLY A 285 -12.74 -7.31 9.06
CA GLY A 285 -14.15 -7.70 9.11
C GLY A 285 -15.03 -6.58 9.66
N LEU A 286 -14.58 -5.91 10.71
CA LEU A 286 -15.34 -4.82 11.33
C LEU A 286 -15.45 -3.61 10.41
N ALA A 287 -14.35 -3.17 9.80
CA ALA A 287 -14.38 -2.04 8.87
C ALA A 287 -15.19 -2.36 7.59
N PHE A 288 -15.08 -3.59 7.09
CA PHE A 288 -15.83 -4.06 5.92
C PHE A 288 -17.34 -4.09 6.17
N VAL A 289 -17.78 -4.52 7.36
CA VAL A 289 -19.21 -4.58 7.72
C VAL A 289 -19.75 -3.21 8.11
N LEU A 290 -18.97 -2.39 8.81
CA LEU A 290 -19.41 -1.06 9.25
C LEU A 290 -19.60 -0.09 8.08
N SER A 291 -18.83 -0.22 7.00
CA SER A 291 -18.92 0.71 5.86
C SER A 291 -20.34 0.72 5.24
N PRO A 292 -20.94 -0.42 4.86
CA PRO A 292 -22.33 -0.42 4.39
C PRO A 292 -23.34 0.03 5.44
N ILE A 293 -23.16 -0.34 6.71
CA ILE A 293 -24.06 0.07 7.80
C ILE A 293 -24.08 1.59 7.94
N LEU A 294 -22.90 2.22 7.99
CA LEU A 294 -22.78 3.67 8.08
C LEU A 294 -23.27 4.35 6.81
N ALA A 295 -23.08 3.77 5.62
CA ALA A 295 -23.61 4.31 4.36
C ALA A 295 -25.15 4.37 4.39
N VAL A 296 -25.80 3.31 4.86
CA VAL A 296 -27.26 3.24 5.03
C VAL A 296 -27.75 4.23 6.08
N ILE A 297 -27.10 4.30 7.25
CA ILE A 297 -27.47 5.22 8.34
C ILE A 297 -27.35 6.68 7.89
N THR A 298 -26.27 7.00 7.18
CA THR A 298 -26.01 8.36 6.67
C THR A 298 -26.76 8.69 5.38
N LYS A 299 -27.46 7.70 4.79
CA LYS A 299 -28.19 7.82 3.52
C LYS A 299 -27.33 8.38 2.38
N GLY A 300 -26.05 8.05 2.37
CA GLY A 300 -25.10 8.53 1.34
C GLY A 300 -24.81 10.05 1.38
N LYS A 301 -25.25 10.79 2.41
CA LYS A 301 -25.17 12.25 2.45
C LYS A 301 -23.73 12.80 2.38
N TYR A 302 -22.74 12.03 2.84
CA TYR A 302 -21.36 12.50 3.01
C TYR A 302 -20.40 12.12 1.88
N TYR A 303 -20.91 11.60 0.76
CA TYR A 303 -20.06 11.25 -0.38
C TYR A 303 -19.71 12.47 -1.25
N ILE A 304 -20.69 13.33 -1.56
CA ILE A 304 -20.51 14.49 -2.43
C ILE A 304 -21.10 15.73 -1.73
N ALA A 305 -20.27 16.76 -1.54
CA ALA A 305 -20.68 18.02 -0.94
C ALA A 305 -21.38 18.95 -1.94
N ARG A 306 -20.99 18.90 -3.21
CA ARG A 306 -21.63 19.63 -4.32
C ARG A 306 -21.43 18.88 -5.64
N GLU A 307 -22.44 18.89 -6.49
CA GLU A 307 -22.33 18.30 -7.83
C GLU A 307 -21.46 19.16 -8.75
N ASP A 308 -20.73 18.50 -9.65
CA ASP A 308 -19.90 19.16 -10.65
C ASP A 308 -20.70 19.43 -11.93
N GLN A 309 -21.38 20.56 -11.95
CA GLN A 309 -22.18 20.99 -13.10
C GLN A 309 -21.35 21.58 -14.25
N HIS A 310 -20.17 22.13 -13.95
CA HIS A 310 -19.35 22.86 -14.93
C HIS A 310 -18.42 21.94 -15.72
N PHE A 311 -17.87 20.91 -15.06
CA PHE A 311 -16.91 19.99 -15.66
C PHE A 311 -17.32 18.53 -15.59
N HIS A 312 -18.39 18.08 -14.94
CA HIS A 312 -18.91 16.72 -15.23
C HIS A 312 -20.24 16.80 -15.97
N GLY A 313 -21.09 17.75 -15.59
CA GLY A 313 -22.39 17.98 -16.20
C GLY A 313 -22.38 18.63 -17.59
N ASN A 314 -21.28 19.27 -18.01
CA ASN A 314 -21.24 20.00 -19.29
C ASN A 314 -20.40 19.27 -20.37
N PRO A 315 -21.02 18.53 -21.31
CA PRO A 315 -20.31 17.84 -22.39
C PRO A 315 -19.59 18.77 -23.37
N GLU A 316 -19.89 20.08 -23.38
CA GLU A 316 -19.25 21.06 -24.28
C GLU A 316 -17.82 21.40 -23.89
N VAL A 317 -17.44 21.17 -22.62
CA VAL A 317 -16.05 21.35 -22.17
C VAL A 317 -15.26 20.12 -22.61
N THR A 318 -14.52 20.25 -23.71
CA THR A 318 -13.65 19.21 -24.26
C THR A 318 -12.20 19.66 -24.28
N GLY A 319 -11.28 18.80 -23.83
CA GLY A 319 -9.84 19.06 -23.85
C GLY A 319 -9.32 19.79 -22.61
N LEU A 320 -8.14 20.39 -22.73
CA LEU A 320 -7.48 21.03 -21.61
C LEU A 320 -8.13 22.38 -21.28
N THR A 321 -8.25 22.68 -19.99
CA THR A 321 -8.74 23.95 -19.46
C THR A 321 -7.64 24.68 -18.73
N LYS A 322 -7.50 25.99 -18.99
CA LYS A 322 -6.53 26.85 -18.31
C LYS A 322 -6.97 27.15 -16.88
N CYS A 323 -6.07 26.98 -15.92
CA CYS A 323 -6.27 27.39 -14.52
C CYS A 323 -6.12 28.91 -14.38
N SER A 324 -7.08 29.55 -13.71
CA SER A 324 -7.10 31.00 -13.44
C SER A 324 -5.98 31.50 -12.53
N ILE A 325 -5.35 30.61 -11.74
CA ILE A 325 -4.31 30.98 -10.77
C ILE A 325 -2.91 30.71 -11.30
N CYS A 326 -2.63 29.46 -11.69
CA CYS A 326 -1.29 29.07 -12.14
C CYS A 326 -1.10 29.18 -13.66
N GLU A 327 -2.16 29.48 -14.41
CA GLU A 327 -2.14 29.68 -15.86
C GLU A 327 -1.71 28.48 -16.71
N PHE A 328 -1.57 27.29 -16.12
CA PHE A 328 -1.33 26.05 -16.85
C PHE A 328 -2.63 25.39 -17.30
N ASP A 329 -2.52 24.57 -18.35
CA ASP A 329 -3.61 23.79 -18.94
C ASP A 329 -3.68 22.40 -18.29
N TYR A 330 -4.88 22.00 -17.87
CA TYR A 330 -5.13 20.72 -17.19
C TYR A 330 -6.32 19.99 -17.80
N GLU A 331 -6.35 18.67 -17.60
CA GLU A 331 -7.49 17.83 -17.95
C GLU A 331 -8.72 18.22 -17.14
N ARG A 332 -9.90 17.96 -17.71
CA ARG A 332 -11.21 18.36 -17.17
C ARG A 332 -11.47 17.74 -15.79
N GLU A 333 -10.98 16.53 -15.60
CA GLU A 333 -11.06 15.73 -14.38
C GLU A 333 -10.33 16.41 -13.21
N ASP A 334 -9.26 17.15 -13.51
CA ASP A 334 -8.43 17.88 -12.53
C ASP A 334 -8.92 19.31 -12.25
N MET A 335 -10.02 19.73 -12.89
CA MET A 335 -10.51 21.10 -12.83
C MET A 335 -11.79 21.22 -12.00
N ALA A 336 -11.93 22.34 -11.30
CA ALA A 336 -13.11 22.72 -10.54
C ALA A 336 -13.44 24.20 -10.80
N TYR A 337 -14.70 24.58 -10.66
CA TYR A 337 -15.09 26.00 -10.72
C TYR A 337 -15.04 26.62 -9.33
N CYS A 338 -14.33 27.75 -9.19
CA CYS A 338 -14.26 28.51 -7.95
C CYS A 338 -15.12 29.79 -8.05
N PRO A 339 -16.17 29.94 -7.22
CA PRO A 339 -17.01 31.14 -7.25
C PRO A 339 -16.31 32.40 -6.71
N VAL A 340 -15.22 32.26 -5.94
CA VAL A 340 -14.48 33.41 -5.38
C VAL A 340 -13.58 34.07 -6.44
N TYR A 341 -13.02 33.26 -7.34
CA TYR A 341 -12.20 33.74 -8.46
C TYR A 341 -12.98 33.81 -9.78
N GLU A 342 -14.27 33.47 -9.75
CA GLU A 342 -15.17 33.40 -10.91
C GLU A 342 -14.58 32.64 -12.11
N GLY A 343 -13.84 31.57 -11.84
CA GLY A 343 -13.08 30.89 -12.88
C GLY A 343 -12.69 29.45 -12.56
N SER A 344 -12.17 28.79 -13.59
CA SER A 344 -11.65 27.43 -13.53
C SER A 344 -10.36 27.39 -12.71
N ILE A 345 -10.27 26.48 -11.76
CA ILE A 345 -9.12 26.28 -10.89
C ILE A 345 -8.71 24.81 -10.91
N CYS A 346 -7.41 24.52 -11.00
CA CYS A 346 -6.93 23.15 -10.89
C CYS A 346 -7.00 22.64 -9.45
N SER A 347 -7.10 21.32 -9.29
CA SER A 347 -7.23 20.63 -8.00
C SER A 347 -6.13 21.00 -7.01
N LEU A 348 -4.90 21.23 -7.50
CA LEU A 348 -3.76 21.66 -6.67
C LEU A 348 -3.94 23.09 -6.16
N CYS A 349 -4.21 24.05 -7.04
CA CYS A 349 -4.44 25.44 -6.64
C CYS A 349 -5.63 25.56 -5.68
N CYS A 350 -6.70 24.79 -5.91
CA CYS A 350 -7.85 24.72 -5.00
C CYS A 350 -7.49 24.14 -3.62
N SER A 351 -6.54 23.21 -3.56
CA SER A 351 -6.07 22.63 -2.29
C SER A 351 -5.18 23.59 -1.50
N LEU A 352 -4.39 24.42 -2.19
CA LEU A 352 -3.50 25.41 -1.60
C LEU A 352 -4.19 26.72 -1.24
N ASP A 353 -5.32 27.02 -1.86
CA ASP A 353 -6.07 28.21 -1.52
C ASP A 353 -6.81 28.05 -0.18
N ALA A 354 -6.41 28.88 0.79
CA ALA A 354 -7.03 29.00 2.10
C ALA A 354 -8.00 30.20 2.18
N GLN A 355 -7.95 31.13 1.22
CA GLN A 355 -8.72 32.38 1.25
C GLN A 355 -10.18 32.17 0.87
N CYS A 356 -10.48 31.17 0.03
CA CYS A 356 -11.87 30.90 -0.38
C CYS A 356 -12.77 30.33 0.73
N HIS A 357 -12.20 29.88 1.87
CA HIS A 357 -12.93 29.33 3.03
C HIS A 357 -14.04 28.31 2.68
N ASP A 358 -13.79 27.45 1.68
CA ASP A 358 -14.76 26.46 1.19
C ASP A 358 -16.12 27.07 0.76
N ALA A 359 -16.16 28.37 0.38
CA ALA A 359 -17.38 29.06 -0.06
C ALA A 359 -18.11 28.31 -1.19
N CYS A 360 -17.33 27.60 -2.02
CA CYS A 360 -17.79 26.74 -3.08
C CYS A 360 -18.75 25.61 -2.65
N LYS A 361 -18.79 25.26 -1.35
CA LYS A 361 -19.66 24.24 -0.73
C LYS A 361 -20.86 24.82 0.02
N VAL A 362 -20.87 26.12 0.30
CA VAL A 362 -21.88 26.79 1.14
C VAL A 362 -22.88 27.57 0.30
N THR A 363 -22.44 28.12 -0.83
CA THR A 363 -23.31 28.88 -1.73
C THR A 363 -24.33 27.94 -2.39
N PRO A 364 -25.65 28.17 -2.23
CA PRO A 364 -26.63 27.51 -3.08
C PRO A 364 -26.30 27.90 -4.51
N GLN A 365 -26.07 26.93 -5.38
CA GLN A 365 -25.99 27.20 -6.81
C GLN A 365 -27.32 27.85 -7.21
N THR A 366 -27.32 29.16 -7.41
CA THR A 366 -28.43 29.88 -8.01
C THR A 366 -28.66 29.28 -9.39
N THR A 367 -29.84 28.70 -9.54
CA THR A 367 -30.45 28.17 -10.76
C THR A 367 -30.28 29.06 -11.97
#